data_AF-A0A2N5K4U5-F1
#
_entry.id   AF-A0A2N5K4U5-F1
#
_cell.length_a   1.000
_cell.length_b   1.000
_cell.length_c   1.000
_cell.angle_alpha   90.00
_cell.angle_beta   90.00
_cell.angle_gamma   90.00
#
_symmetry.space_group_name_H-M   'P 1'
#
loop_
_entity.id
_entity.type
_entity.pdbx_description
1 polymer ?
#
loop_
_entity_poly.entity_id
_entity_poly.type
_entity_poly.pdbx_seq_one_letter_code
_entity_poly.pdbx_strand_id
1 'polypeptide(L)'
;MNQAPPPQREPTVSLEQVAHYLRDKGLATPALILLGIGRPLGLVAGQSLVLLQPLLPHQGWQAEIGRMAAALGDEAAWTRLENLLR
;
A
#
# COMPACT_ATOMS: atom_id res chain seq x y z
N MET A 1 -14.07 27.18 -27.49
CA MET A 1 -14.00 26.81 -26.05
C MET A 1 -13.52 25.37 -25.98
N ASN A 2 -12.21 25.14 -25.80
CA ASN A 2 -11.65 23.80 -25.65
C ASN A 2 -11.94 23.31 -24.23
N GLN A 3 -12.89 22.40 -24.06
CA GLN A 3 -13.07 21.70 -22.79
C GLN A 3 -11.88 20.76 -22.61
N ALA A 4 -11.10 20.97 -21.56
CA ALA A 4 -10.10 20.01 -21.12
C ALA A 4 -10.82 18.67 -20.81
N PRO A 5 -10.28 17.52 -21.25
CA PRO A 5 -10.86 16.23 -20.89
C PRO A 5 -10.89 16.10 -19.36
N PRO A 6 -11.96 15.52 -18.78
CA PRO A 6 -12.07 15.35 -17.33
C PRO A 6 -10.87 14.52 -16.82
N PRO A 7 -10.34 14.82 -15.62
CA PRO A 7 -9.23 14.06 -15.06
C PRO A 7 -9.65 12.59 -14.96
N GLN A 8 -8.96 11.75 -15.72
CA GLN A 8 -9.12 10.31 -15.69
C GLN A 8 -8.80 9.87 -14.25
N ARG A 9 -9.82 9.50 -13.47
CA ARG A 9 -9.62 8.92 -12.15
C ARG A 9 -8.85 7.63 -12.36
N GLU A 10 -7.57 7.62 -12.00
CA GLU A 10 -6.79 6.39 -11.92
C GLU A 10 -7.61 5.37 -11.13
N PRO A 11 -7.73 4.11 -11.60
CA PRO A 11 -8.43 3.08 -10.86
C PRO A 11 -7.61 2.80 -9.60
N THR A 12 -7.94 3.53 -8.54
CA THR A 12 -7.47 3.25 -7.19
C THR A 12 -8.16 1.97 -6.78
N VAL A 13 -7.50 0.84 -7.03
CA VAL A 13 -7.97 -0.47 -6.60
C VAL A 13 -8.18 -0.39 -5.09
N SER A 14 -9.44 -0.48 -4.65
CA SER A 14 -9.76 -0.37 -3.22
C SER A 14 -9.38 -1.66 -2.49
N LEU A 15 -9.00 -1.55 -1.22
CA LEU A 15 -8.67 -2.70 -0.37
C LEU A 15 -9.79 -3.74 -0.33
N GLU A 16 -11.04 -3.28 -0.39
CA GLU A 16 -12.22 -4.12 -0.45
C GLU A 16 -12.27 -4.95 -1.75
N GLN A 17 -11.91 -4.37 -2.90
CA GLN A 17 -11.83 -5.10 -4.17
C GLN A 17 -10.71 -6.15 -4.15
N VAL A 18 -9.56 -5.82 -3.57
CA VAL A 18 -8.44 -6.78 -3.41
C VAL A 18 -8.86 -7.93 -2.49
N ALA A 19 -9.46 -7.63 -1.34
CA ALA A 19 -9.91 -8.66 -0.40
C ALA A 19 -10.99 -9.56 -1.01
N HIS A 20 -11.94 -8.98 -1.75
CA HIS A 20 -12.95 -9.75 -2.47
C HIS A 20 -12.34 -10.67 -3.52
N TYR A 21 -11.39 -10.17 -4.32
CA TYR A 21 -10.68 -10.98 -5.31
C TYR A 21 -9.88 -12.13 -4.67
N LEU A 22 -9.18 -11.86 -3.56
CA LEU A 22 -8.43 -12.88 -2.83
C LEU A 22 -9.36 -13.95 -2.25
N ARG A 23 -10.52 -13.57 -1.74
CA ARG A 23 -11.55 -14.50 -1.26
C ARG A 23 -12.14 -15.35 -2.38
N ASP A 24 -12.52 -14.73 -3.49
CA ASP A 24 -13.05 -15.41 -4.67
C ASP A 24 -12.08 -16.47 -5.21
N LYS A 25 -10.77 -16.20 -5.13
CA LYS A 25 -9.71 -17.14 -5.52
C LYS A 25 -9.33 -18.17 -4.46
N GLY A 26 -9.96 -18.19 -3.28
CA GLY A 26 -9.57 -19.05 -2.18
C GLY A 26 -8.19 -18.72 -1.58
N LEU A 27 -7.67 -17.52 -1.88
CA LEU A 27 -6.36 -17.03 -1.44
C LEU A 27 -6.43 -16.23 -0.14
N ALA A 28 -7.58 -16.19 0.54
CA ALA A 28 -7.73 -15.46 1.81
C ALA A 28 -6.73 -15.94 2.87
N THR A 29 -6.59 -17.24 3.06
CA THR A 29 -5.64 -17.83 4.03
C THR A 29 -4.17 -17.54 3.69
N PRO A 30 -3.67 -17.79 2.46
CA PRO A 30 -2.30 -17.42 2.12
C PRO A 30 -2.08 -15.90 2.15
N ALA A 31 -3.08 -15.08 1.83
CA ALA A 31 -2.99 -13.64 1.97
C ALA A 31 -2.85 -13.22 3.45
N LEU A 32 -3.59 -13.84 4.36
CA LEU A 32 -3.44 -13.60 5.81
C LEU A 32 -2.06 -14.01 6.33
N ILE A 33 -1.51 -15.13 5.85
CA ILE A 33 -0.15 -15.56 6.21
C ILE A 33 0.88 -14.54 5.72
N LEU A 34 0.78 -14.12 4.45
CA LEU A 34 1.65 -13.08 3.88
C LEU A 34 1.47 -11.75 4.61
N LEU A 35 0.26 -11.41 5.07
CA LEU A 35 0.01 -10.23 5.88
C LEU A 35 0.73 -10.30 7.23
N GLY A 36 0.66 -11.46 7.89
CA GLY A 36 1.33 -11.71 9.17
C GLY A 36 2.85 -11.62 9.08
N ILE A 37 3.43 -12.08 7.97
CA ILE A 37 4.88 -11.96 7.70
C ILE A 37 5.25 -10.55 7.22
N GLY A 38 4.39 -9.95 6.39
CA GLY A 38 4.60 -8.65 5.76
C GLY A 38 4.52 -7.48 6.73
N ARG A 39 3.70 -7.57 7.78
CA ARG A 39 3.51 -6.51 8.79
C ARG A 39 4.82 -6.12 9.51
N PRO A 40 5.60 -7.04 10.11
CA PRO A 40 6.90 -6.68 10.71
C PRO A 40 7.90 -6.19 9.67
N LEU A 41 7.89 -6.75 8.45
CA LEU A 41 8.77 -6.32 7.37
C LEU A 41 8.42 -4.90 6.88
N GLY A 42 7.14 -4.56 6.80
CA GLY A 42 6.64 -3.23 6.43
C GLY A 42 7.05 -2.16 7.45
N LEU A 43 7.01 -2.49 8.74
CA LEU A 43 7.50 -1.59 9.80
C LEU A 43 9.02 -1.35 9.71
N VAL A 44 9.81 -2.41 9.48
CA VAL A 44 11.27 -2.30 9.32
C VAL A 44 11.62 -1.57 8.03
N ALA A 45 10.92 -1.88 6.92
CA ALA A 45 11.11 -1.24 5.64
C ALA A 45 10.72 0.24 5.69
N GLY A 46 9.60 0.59 6.32
CA GLY A 46 9.16 1.98 6.50
C GLY A 46 10.18 2.80 7.28
N GLN A 47 10.69 2.28 8.40
CA GLN A 47 11.75 2.95 9.17
C GLN A 47 13.05 3.09 8.35
N SER A 48 13.44 2.03 7.62
CA SER A 48 14.62 2.06 6.74
C SER A 48 14.47 3.08 5.62
N LEU A 49 13.27 3.19 5.03
CA LEU A 49 12.94 4.13 3.97
C LEU A 49 12.96 5.58 4.46
N VAL A 50 12.47 5.86 5.67
CA VAL A 50 12.58 7.19 6.30
C VAL A 50 14.03 7.58 6.53
N LEU A 51 14.87 6.64 6.97
CA LEU A 51 16.31 6.88 7.16
C LEU A 51 17.07 7.07 5.84
N LEU A 52 16.62 6.40 4.77
CA LEU A 52 17.20 6.52 3.42
C LEU A 52 16.69 7.74 2.65
N GLN A 53 15.53 8.30 3.02
CA GLN A 53 14.93 9.47 2.38
C GLN A 53 15.90 10.66 2.19
N PRO A 54 16.70 11.10 3.19
CA PRO A 54 17.64 12.20 3.02
C PRO A 54 18.85 11.88 2.13
N LEU A 55 19.13 10.60 1.87
CA LEU A 55 20.24 10.16 1.02
C LEU A 55 19.86 10.10 -0.48
N LEU A 56 18.58 10.32 -0.82
CA LEU A 56 18.11 10.30 -2.19
C LEU A 56 18.35 11.64 -2.89
N PRO A 57 18.98 11.65 -4.07
CA PRO A 57 19.39 12.87 -4.76
C PRO A 57 18.24 13.62 -5.46
N HIS A 58 17.03 13.05 -5.53
CA HIS A 58 15.92 13.57 -6.34
C HIS A 58 14.64 13.75 -5.51
N GLN A 59 14.03 14.94 -5.57
CA GLN A 59 12.79 15.25 -4.82
C GLN A 59 11.63 14.32 -5.20
N GLY A 60 11.53 13.88 -6.46
CA GLY A 60 10.53 12.90 -6.88
C GLY A 60 10.69 11.54 -6.20
N TRP A 61 11.94 11.10 -5.99
CA TRP A 61 12.24 9.86 -5.28
C TRP A 61 11.95 9.99 -3.78
N GLN A 62 12.25 11.14 -3.18
CA GLN A 62 11.93 11.41 -1.78
C GLN A 62 10.43 11.38 -1.51
N ALA A 63 9.62 11.92 -2.42
CA ALA A 63 8.15 11.90 -2.33
C ALA A 63 7.57 10.49 -2.55
N GLU A 64 8.14 9.70 -3.46
CA GLU A 64 7.73 8.32 -3.69
C GLU A 64 8.09 7.41 -2.50
N ILE A 65 9.34 7.49 -2.03
CA ILE A 65 9.84 6.75 -0.87
C ILE A 65 9.06 7.14 0.39
N GLY A 66 8.73 8.42 0.56
CA GLY A 66 7.89 8.90 1.67
C GLY A 66 6.47 8.32 1.62
N ARG A 67 5.85 8.26 0.42
CA ARG A 67 4.54 7.63 0.23
C ARG A 67 4.57 6.12 0.48
N MET A 68 5.60 5.42 0.00
CA MET A 68 5.81 4.00 0.28
C MET A 68 6.02 3.75 1.78
N ALA A 69 6.86 4.55 2.44
CA ALA A 69 7.09 4.43 3.88
C ALA A 69 5.82 4.65 4.68
N ALA A 70 5.02 5.66 4.31
CA ALA A 70 3.72 5.92 4.93
C ALA A 70 2.73 4.77 4.72
N ALA A 71 2.64 4.22 3.50
CA ALA A 71 1.76 3.09 3.19
C ALA A 71 2.19 1.80 3.93
N LEU A 72 3.49 1.54 4.02
CA LEU A 72 4.04 0.38 4.73
C LEU A 72 3.89 0.51 6.26
N GLY A 73 3.93 1.73 6.79
CA GLY A 73 3.75 2.04 8.20
C GLY A 73 2.30 2.20 8.65
N ASP A 74 1.32 2.22 7.74
CA ASP A 74 -0.10 2.42 8.08
C ASP A 74 -0.71 1.16 8.69
N GLU A 75 -0.60 1.05 10.01
CA GLU A 75 -1.14 -0.06 10.78
C GLU A 75 -2.68 -0.18 10.68
N ALA A 76 -3.38 0.93 10.45
CA ALA A 76 -4.82 0.91 10.26
C ALA A 76 -5.19 0.26 8.91
N ALA A 77 -4.43 0.54 7.85
CA ALA A 77 -4.60 -0.12 6.55
C ALA A 77 -4.34 -1.64 6.62
N TRP A 78 -3.27 -2.05 7.31
CA TRP A 78 -2.97 -3.47 7.56
C TRP A 78 -4.10 -4.18 8.32
N THR A 79 -4.58 -3.56 9.41
CA THR A 79 -5.66 -4.10 10.22
C THR A 79 -6.99 -4.17 9.46
N ARG A 80 -7.27 -3.15 8.62
CA ARG A 80 -8.45 -3.14 7.75
C ARG A 80 -8.41 -4.26 6.73
N LEU A 81 -7.27 -4.49 6.08
CA LEU A 81 -7.10 -5.59 5.12
C LEU A 81 -7.25 -6.95 5.79
N GLU A 82 -6.70 -7.12 7.00
CA GLU A 82 -6.87 -8.34 7.80
C GLU A 82 -8.35 -8.62 8.10
N ASN A 83 -9.08 -7.61 8.58
CA ASN A 83 -10.52 -7.71 8.87
C ASN A 83 -11.35 -7.99 7.62
N LEU A 84 -10.93 -7.50 6.44
CA LEU A 84 -11.60 -7.77 5.18
C LEU A 84 -11.31 -9.17 4.63
N LEU A 85 -10.27 -9.85 5.11
CA LEU A 85 -9.91 -11.20 4.67
C LEU A 85 -10.43 -12.29 5.61
N ARG A 86 -10.61 -11.99 6.90
CA ARG A 86 -11.23 -12.86 7.92
C ARG A 86 -12.73 -12.99 7.71
#